data_AF-A0A3M8TFF4-F1
#
_entry.id   AF-A0A3M8TFF4-F1
#
_cell.length_a   1.000
_cell.length_b   1.000
_cell.length_c   1.000
_cell.angle_alpha   90.00
_cell.angle_beta   90.00
_cell.angle_gamma   90.00
#
_symmetry.space_group_name_H-M   'P 1'
#
loop_
_entity.id
_entity.type
_entity.pdbx_description
1 polymer ?
#
loop_
_entity_poly.entity_id
_entity_poly.type
_entity_poly.pdbx_seq_one_letter_code
_entity_poly.pdbx_strand_id
1 'polypeptide(L)'
;MPHFVVTYVHRDPTGWARHLDAHLRWLVERVESGQLRASGPTTRTEAALGQPGQAWERTALLVFATADEETLYKIVATDPYLVEGQVQEMTVTRWDPIFGVLGEESSRAGVSDAKLFEHLAELAR
;
A
#
# COMPACT_ATOMS: atom_id res chain seq x y z
N MET A 1 8.27 -8.60 10.66
CA MET A 1 7.07 -9.11 9.94
C MET A 1 7.20 -8.72 8.49
N PRO A 2 6.77 -9.54 7.52
CA PRO A 2 6.83 -9.13 6.12
C PRO A 2 5.98 -7.88 5.86
N HIS A 3 6.46 -7.07 4.91
CA HIS A 3 5.72 -5.93 4.42
C HIS A 3 4.99 -6.30 3.13
N PHE A 4 3.85 -5.66 2.91
CA PHE A 4 3.07 -5.79 1.70
C PHE A 4 2.67 -4.41 1.20
N VAL A 5 2.87 -4.18 -0.09
CA VAL A 5 2.35 -3.02 -0.80
C VAL A 5 1.02 -3.44 -1.42
N VAL A 6 -0.03 -2.72 -1.05
CA VAL A 6 -1.37 -2.86 -1.61
C VAL A 6 -1.68 -1.62 -2.42
N THR A 7 -2.24 -1.79 -3.62
CA THR A 7 -2.74 -0.67 -4.41
C THR A 7 -4.22 -0.83 -4.71
N TYR A 8 -4.96 0.27 -4.72
CA TYR A 8 -6.36 0.33 -5.15
C TYR A 8 -6.54 1.23 -6.35
N VAL A 9 -7.52 0.90 -7.18
CA VAL A 9 -8.10 1.76 -8.22
C VAL A 9 -9.57 2.01 -7.89
N HIS A 10 -9.98 3.28 -7.91
CA HIS A 10 -11.34 3.75 -7.70
C HIS A 10 -11.84 4.45 -8.96
N ARG A 11 -13.05 4.12 -9.42
CA ARG A 11 -13.68 4.66 -10.65
C ARG A 11 -15.10 5.18 -10.45
N ASP A 12 -15.67 5.04 -9.25
CA ASP A 12 -16.95 5.63 -8.87
C ASP A 12 -16.72 6.82 -7.92
N PRO A 13 -16.75 8.07 -8.43
CA PRO A 13 -16.54 9.25 -7.57
C PRO A 13 -17.61 9.40 -6.49
N THR A 14 -18.84 8.96 -6.75
CA THR A 14 -19.96 9.17 -5.83
C THR A 14 -19.90 8.17 -4.68
N GLY A 15 -19.69 6.89 -4.98
CA GLY A 15 -19.47 5.86 -3.97
C GLY A 15 -18.18 6.13 -3.18
N TRP A 16 -17.09 6.48 -3.85
CA TRP A 16 -15.83 6.84 -3.18
C TRP A 16 -16.02 7.97 -2.16
N ALA A 17 -16.72 9.04 -2.55
CA ALA A 17 -16.98 10.16 -1.64
C ALA A 17 -17.92 9.76 -0.48
N ARG A 18 -18.93 8.94 -0.75
CA ARG A 18 -19.90 8.46 0.26
C ARG A 18 -19.22 7.68 1.40
N HIS A 19 -18.22 6.85 1.08
CA HIS A 19 -17.59 5.95 2.04
C HIS A 19 -16.23 6.45 2.57
N LEU A 20 -15.81 7.66 2.15
CA LEU A 20 -14.50 8.23 2.51
C LEU A 20 -14.29 8.36 4.02
N ASP A 21 -15.25 8.88 4.78
CA ASP A 21 -15.10 9.04 6.24
C ASP A 21 -14.84 7.70 6.93
N ALA A 22 -15.62 6.66 6.58
CA ALA A 22 -15.45 5.33 7.14
C ALA A 22 -14.09 4.73 6.77
N HIS A 23 -13.67 4.86 5.51
CA HIS A 23 -12.36 4.40 5.06
C HIS A 23 -11.22 5.09 5.81
N LEU A 24 -11.27 6.42 5.97
CA LEU A 24 -10.24 7.17 6.70
C LEU A 24 -10.14 6.74 8.17
N ARG A 25 -11.27 6.52 8.85
CA ARG A 25 -11.27 6.00 10.24
C ARG A 25 -10.65 4.62 10.32
N TRP A 26 -10.99 3.74 9.38
CA TRP A 26 -10.38 2.42 9.28
C TRP A 26 -8.86 2.50 9.09
N LEU A 27 -8.36 3.40 8.22
CA LEU A 27 -6.92 3.62 8.07
C LEU A 27 -6.26 4.08 9.37
N VAL A 28 -6.86 5.03 10.10
CA VAL A 28 -6.34 5.52 11.38
C VAL A 28 -6.18 4.38 12.38
N GLU A 29 -7.21 3.54 12.56
CA GLU A 29 -7.16 2.39 13.47
C GLU A 29 -6.04 1.40 13.09
N ARG A 30 -5.80 1.18 11.79
CA ARG A 30 -4.73 0.27 11.33
C ARG A 30 -3.34 0.87 11.48
N VAL A 31 -3.21 2.19 11.39
CA VAL A 31 -1.95 2.88 11.71
C VAL A 31 -1.67 2.78 13.21
N GLU A 32 -2.68 3.06 14.05
CA GLU A 32 -2.56 2.98 15.51
C GLU A 32 -2.22 1.56 16.01
N SER A 33 -2.77 0.52 15.35
CA SER A 33 -2.43 -0.88 15.66
C SER A 33 -1.06 -1.31 15.14
N GLY A 34 -0.39 -0.48 14.35
CA GLY A 34 0.89 -0.78 13.69
C GLY A 34 0.78 -1.70 12.48
N GLN A 35 -0.42 -2.16 12.12
CA GLN A 35 -0.68 -3.02 10.96
C GLN A 35 -0.43 -2.29 9.63
N LEU A 36 -0.71 -0.99 9.57
CA LEU A 36 -0.51 -0.12 8.41
C LEU A 36 0.64 0.87 8.70
N ARG A 37 1.72 0.77 7.92
CA ARG A 37 2.95 1.58 8.08
C ARG A 37 2.87 2.92 7.35
N ALA A 38 2.18 2.94 6.21
CA ALA A 38 1.96 4.14 5.40
C ALA A 38 0.74 3.97 4.49
N SER A 39 0.06 5.05 4.15
CA SER A 39 -1.02 5.05 3.16
C SER A 39 -1.18 6.43 2.52
N GLY A 40 -1.63 6.47 1.27
CA GLY A 40 -2.01 7.71 0.60
C GLY A 40 -2.42 7.50 -0.86
N PRO A 41 -2.99 8.54 -1.50
CA PRO A 41 -3.24 8.51 -2.94
C PRO A 41 -1.93 8.49 -3.73
N THR A 42 -1.92 7.85 -4.90
CA THR A 42 -0.81 7.97 -5.86
C THR A 42 -1.13 9.04 -6.90
N THR A 43 -0.19 9.94 -7.15
CA THR A 43 -0.41 11.19 -7.91
C THR A 43 -0.56 11.01 -9.42
N ARG A 44 -0.30 9.80 -9.95
CA ARG A 44 -0.34 9.54 -11.41
C ARG A 44 -1.74 9.72 -11.99
N THR A 45 -2.80 9.39 -11.26
CA THR A 45 -4.19 9.47 -11.73
C THR A 45 -4.87 10.79 -11.35
N GLU A 46 -4.41 11.46 -10.29
CA GLU A 46 -4.98 12.76 -9.87
C GLU A 46 -4.75 13.87 -10.91
N ALA A 47 -3.62 13.85 -11.62
CA ALA A 47 -3.33 14.84 -12.68
C ALA A 47 -4.24 14.71 -13.92
N ALA A 48 -4.95 13.58 -14.07
CA ALA A 48 -5.88 13.30 -15.17
C ALA A 48 -7.34 13.63 -14.81
N LEU A 49 -7.63 13.93 -13.54
CA LEU A 49 -8.97 14.29 -13.09
C LEU A 49 -9.38 15.67 -13.62
N GLY A 50 -10.31 15.68 -14.58
CA GLY A 50 -10.92 16.91 -15.10
C GLY A 50 -10.62 17.24 -16.57
N GLN A 51 -9.87 16.39 -17.28
CA GLN A 51 -9.75 16.49 -18.74
C GLN A 51 -11.07 16.05 -19.41
N PRO A 52 -11.63 16.84 -20.36
CA PRO A 52 -12.80 16.43 -21.11
C PRO A 52 -12.57 15.07 -21.82
N GLY A 53 -13.45 14.10 -21.58
CA GLY A 53 -13.38 12.77 -22.19
C GLY A 53 -12.54 11.73 -21.42
N GLN A 54 -11.99 12.07 -20.24
CA GLN A 54 -11.28 11.12 -19.39
C GLN A 54 -12.18 10.62 -18.25
N ALA A 55 -12.22 9.30 -18.04
CA ALA A 55 -12.96 8.71 -16.94
C ALA A 55 -12.31 9.10 -15.60
N TRP A 56 -13.14 9.37 -14.58
CA TRP A 56 -12.66 9.65 -13.23
C TRP A 56 -11.95 8.40 -12.69
N GLU A 57 -10.71 8.57 -12.24
CA GLU A 57 -9.94 7.50 -11.61
C GLU A 57 -9.07 8.07 -10.49
N ARG A 58 -9.08 7.40 -9.34
CA ARG A 58 -8.15 7.65 -8.25
C ARG A 58 -7.46 6.37 -7.85
N THR A 59 -6.21 6.49 -7.42
CA THR A 59 -5.41 5.35 -6.98
C THR A 59 -4.86 5.57 -5.59
N ALA A 60 -4.74 4.49 -4.82
CA ALA A 60 -4.15 4.50 -3.49
C ALA A 60 -3.00 3.50 -3.40
N LEU A 61 -2.08 3.76 -2.47
CA LEU A 61 -1.02 2.87 -2.05
C LEU A 61 -1.06 2.74 -0.53
N LEU A 62 -0.98 1.52 -0.04
CA LEU A 62 -0.98 1.17 1.37
C LEU A 62 0.18 0.21 1.64
N VAL A 63 0.92 0.42 2.73
CA VAL A 63 2.03 -0.43 3.14
C VAL A 63 1.66 -1.12 4.45
N PHE A 64 1.33 -2.40 4.39
CA PHE A 64 0.99 -3.20 5.57
C PHE A 64 2.20 -3.97 6.10
N ALA A 65 2.20 -4.21 7.42
CA ALA A 65 3.06 -5.19 8.08
C ALA A 65 2.16 -6.27 8.71
N THR A 66 2.20 -7.49 8.17
CA THR A 66 1.37 -8.62 8.62
C THR A 66 2.21 -9.89 8.72
N ALA A 67 1.69 -10.96 9.33
CA ALA A 67 2.41 -12.23 9.40
C ALA A 67 2.57 -12.88 8.01
N ASP A 68 1.50 -12.83 7.21
CA ASP A 68 1.37 -13.45 5.90
C ASP A 68 0.30 -12.72 5.06
N GLU A 69 0.14 -13.19 3.82
CA GLU A 69 -0.82 -12.64 2.86
C GLU A 69 -2.27 -12.97 3.25
N GLU A 70 -2.52 -14.13 3.87
CA GLU A 70 -3.86 -14.51 4.32
C GLU A 70 -4.39 -13.53 5.40
N THR A 71 -3.53 -13.19 6.35
CA THR A 71 -3.82 -12.21 7.40
C THR A 71 -4.07 -10.83 6.79
N LEU A 72 -3.28 -10.44 5.78
CA LEU A 72 -3.51 -9.20 5.05
C LEU A 72 -4.89 -9.18 4.38
N TYR A 73 -5.26 -10.24 3.65
CA TYR A 73 -6.58 -10.31 3.00
C TYR A 73 -7.73 -10.21 4.00
N LYS A 74 -7.61 -10.85 5.17
CA LYS A 74 -8.60 -10.71 6.25
C LYS A 74 -8.72 -9.27 6.74
N ILE A 75 -7.62 -8.54 6.82
CA ILE A 75 -7.62 -7.13 7.22
C ILE A 75 -8.30 -6.28 6.13
N VAL A 76 -7.83 -6.34 4.88
CA VAL A 76 -8.37 -5.49 3.80
C VAL A 76 -9.83 -5.83 3.45
N ALA A 77 -10.28 -7.06 3.71
CA ALA A 77 -11.69 -7.45 3.63
C ALA A 77 -12.62 -6.64 4.57
N THR A 78 -12.05 -5.94 5.55
CA THR A 78 -12.79 -5.04 6.46
C THR A 78 -12.71 -3.56 6.06
N ASP A 79 -11.98 -3.21 4.99
CA ASP A 79 -11.93 -1.84 4.49
C ASP A 79 -13.31 -1.46 3.93
N PRO A 80 -13.94 -0.35 4.40
CA PRO A 80 -15.20 0.13 3.86
C PRO A 80 -15.21 0.30 2.33
N TYR A 81 -14.09 0.67 1.70
CA TYR A 81 -14.02 0.74 0.25
C TYR A 81 -14.09 -0.63 -0.41
N LEU A 82 -13.52 -1.68 0.18
CA LEU A 82 -13.60 -3.02 -0.38
C LEU A 82 -14.99 -3.63 -0.15
N VAL A 83 -15.54 -3.46 1.06
CA VAL A 83 -16.89 -3.93 1.44
C VAL A 83 -17.96 -3.33 0.54
N GLU A 84 -17.87 -2.04 0.23
CA GLU A 84 -18.88 -1.30 -0.53
C GLU A 84 -18.58 -1.26 -2.04
N GLY A 85 -17.69 -2.13 -2.52
CA GLY A 85 -17.38 -2.31 -3.94
C GLY A 85 -16.70 -1.10 -4.60
N GLN A 86 -16.04 -0.24 -3.82
CA GLN A 86 -15.36 0.97 -4.29
C GLN A 86 -13.93 0.73 -4.77
N VAL A 87 -13.40 -0.48 -4.63
CA VAL A 87 -12.10 -0.89 -5.18
C VAL A 87 -12.35 -1.71 -6.45
N GLN A 88 -12.12 -1.13 -7.62
CA GLN A 88 -12.31 -1.82 -8.91
C GLN A 88 -11.10 -2.67 -9.30
N GLU A 89 -9.90 -2.30 -8.86
CA GLU A 89 -8.70 -3.12 -9.01
C GLU A 89 -7.89 -3.07 -7.71
N MET A 90 -7.38 -4.23 -7.31
CA MET A 90 -6.50 -4.37 -6.15
C MET A 90 -5.27 -5.18 -6.55
N THR A 91 -4.08 -4.70 -6.18
CA THR A 91 -2.87 -5.53 -6.22
C THR A 91 -2.31 -5.69 -4.82
N VAL A 92 -1.67 -6.83 -4.58
CA VAL A 92 -0.96 -7.14 -3.35
C VAL A 92 0.43 -7.64 -3.75
N THR A 93 1.47 -6.99 -3.25
CA THR A 93 2.86 -7.36 -3.54
C THR A 93 3.65 -7.43 -2.24
N ARG A 94 4.26 -8.59 -1.97
CA ARG A 94 5.22 -8.72 -0.86
C ARG A 94 6.42 -7.80 -1.12
N TRP A 95 6.81 -7.03 -0.11
CA TRP A 95 7.86 -6.03 -0.20
C TRP A 95 8.87 -6.17 0.95
N ASP A 96 10.13 -5.89 0.67
CA ASP A 96 11.21 -5.86 1.66
C ASP A 96 11.84 -4.45 1.67
N PRO A 97 11.57 -3.63 2.70
CA PRO A 97 11.99 -2.24 2.74
C PRO A 97 13.45 -2.09 3.17
N ILE A 98 14.40 -2.41 2.29
CA ILE A 98 15.83 -2.47 2.62
C ILE A 98 16.39 -1.13 3.13
N PHE A 99 15.85 0.00 2.67
CA PHE A 99 16.33 1.34 3.02
C PHE A 99 15.23 2.23 3.57
N GLY A 100 15.61 3.24 4.35
CA GLY A 100 14.72 4.27 4.89
C GLY A 100 14.17 3.93 6.27
N VAL A 101 13.06 4.58 6.65
CA VAL A 101 12.49 4.51 8.01
C VAL A 101 11.99 3.12 8.41
N LEU A 102 11.79 2.21 7.44
CA LEU A 102 11.40 0.81 7.68
C LEU A 102 12.59 -0.17 7.53
N GLY A 103 13.82 0.34 7.35
CA GLY A 103 15.02 -0.46 7.11
C GLY A 103 15.33 -1.47 8.22
N GLU A 104 15.05 -1.11 9.47
CA GLU A 104 15.22 -2.01 10.62
C GLU A 104 14.25 -3.20 10.62
N GLU A 105 13.20 -3.15 9.81
CA GLU A 105 12.21 -4.22 9.67
C GLU A 105 12.44 -5.09 8.42
N SER A 106 13.45 -4.75 7.62
CA SER A 106 13.85 -5.50 6.46
C SER A 106 14.40 -6.88 6.83
N SER A 107 14.31 -7.82 5.88
CA SER A 107 15.06 -9.09 5.96
C SER A 107 16.58 -8.88 6.06
N ARG A 108 17.07 -7.68 5.74
CA ARG A 108 18.50 -7.28 5.78
C ARG A 108 18.85 -6.33 6.91
N ALA A 109 17.98 -6.17 7.90
CA ALA A 109 18.25 -5.33 9.06
C ALA A 109 19.60 -5.70 9.71
N GLY A 110 20.43 -4.68 10.00
CA GLY A 110 21.75 -4.85 10.59
C GLY A 110 22.88 -5.27 9.62
N VAL A 111 22.59 -5.48 8.33
CA VAL A 111 23.62 -5.63 7.30
C VAL A 111 24.17 -4.25 6.96
N SER A 112 25.50 -4.08 7.00
CA SER A 112 26.13 -2.83 6.58
C SER A 112 26.02 -2.62 5.07
N ASP A 113 25.93 -1.37 4.64
CA ASP A 113 25.91 -1.00 3.22
C ASP A 113 27.09 -1.62 2.44
N ALA A 114 28.28 -1.66 3.06
CA ALA A 114 29.46 -2.30 2.48
C ALA A 114 29.22 -3.77 2.11
N LYS A 115 28.63 -4.55 3.03
CA LYS A 115 28.31 -5.97 2.78
C LYS A 115 27.21 -6.14 1.73
N LEU A 116 26.23 -5.22 1.71
CA LEU A 116 25.19 -5.22 0.68
C LEU A 116 25.81 -5.02 -0.71
N PHE A 117 26.74 -4.08 -0.85
CA PHE A 117 27.41 -3.81 -2.13
C PHE A 117 28.39 -4.92 -2.55
N GLU A 118 29.08 -5.56 -1.61
CA GLU A 118 29.92 -6.73 -1.90
C GLU A 118 29.10 -7.86 -2.53
N HIS A 119 27.94 -8.20 -1.96
CA HIS A 119 27.06 -9.23 -2.51
C HIS A 119 26.54 -8.87 -3.92
N LEU A 120 26.24 -7.60 -4.18
CA LEU A 120 25.84 -7.15 -5.52
C LEU A 120 26.97 -7.31 -6.55
N ALA A 121 28.22 -7.07 -6.14
CA ALA A 121 29.39 -7.25 -6.99
C ALA A 121 29.67 -8.72 -7.33
N GLU A 122 29.20 -9.67 -6.50
CA GLU A 122 29.26 -11.10 -6.79
C GLU A 122 28.19 -11.53 -7.79
N LEU A 123 26.95 -11.00 -7.68
CA LEU A 123 25.84 -11.31 -8.60
C LEU A 123 26.06 -10.79 -10.03
N ALA A 124 26.90 -9.77 -10.19
CA ALA A 124 27.22 -9.17 -11.48
C ALA A 124 28.35 -9.89 -12.25
N ARG A 125 28.89 -10.99 -11.70
CA ARG A 125 29.92 -11.83 -12.32
C ARG A 125 29.30 -13.07 -12.95
#